data_AF-A0A2S6SGB1-F1
#
_entry.id   AF-A0A2S6SGB1-F1
#
_cell.length_a   1.000
_cell.length_b   1.000
_cell.length_c   1.000
_cell.angle_alpha   90.00
_cell.angle_beta   90.00
_cell.angle_gamma   90.00
#
_symmetry.space_group_name_H-M   'P 1'
#
loop_
_entity.id
_entity.type
_entity.pdbx_description
1 polymer ?
#
loop_
_entity_poly.entity_id
_entity_poly.type
_entity_poly.pdbx_seq_one_letter_code
_entity_poly.pdbx_strand_id
1 'polypeptide(L)'
;MYPEIEFVWRLHPHIEFKDIFNKYNIFKKLPKNIIISNKSFDYDLKRCDWTLYRGTTAVIQSVLYGLRPIYFKINGELPIDTLFEIKKWKVEVIKPEEISKIINHKQLQNKKLNSYKKSAQNYCKSYFKNFNLINFKKIINS
;
A
#
# COMPACT_ATOMS: atom_id res chain seq x y z
N MET A 1 20.73 -5.78 -2.82
CA MET A 1 20.07 -5.08 -1.68
C MET A 1 20.00 -3.60 -2.04
N TYR A 2 18.92 -2.90 -1.70
CA TYR A 2 18.71 -1.49 -2.07
C TYR A 2 18.99 -0.59 -0.85
N PRO A 3 20.26 -0.30 -0.51
CA PRO A 3 20.60 0.37 0.74
C PRO A 3 20.01 1.79 0.84
N GLU A 4 19.77 2.44 -0.30
CA GLU A 4 19.21 3.79 -0.41
C GLU A 4 17.70 3.86 -0.13
N ILE A 5 17.02 2.72 -0.03
CA ILE A 5 15.57 2.67 0.18
C ILE A 5 15.31 2.15 1.59
N GLU A 6 14.73 3.01 2.43
CA GLU A 6 14.23 2.62 3.75
C GLU A 6 12.88 1.92 3.61
N PHE A 7 12.79 0.69 4.11
CA PHE A 7 11.56 -0.08 4.15
C PHE A 7 10.97 -0.06 5.56
N VAL A 8 9.81 0.57 5.69
CA VAL A 8 9.03 0.54 6.93
C VAL A 8 8.05 -0.63 6.88
N TRP A 9 8.30 -1.64 7.70
CA TRP A 9 7.47 -2.84 7.78
C TRP A 9 6.51 -2.72 8.96
N ARG A 10 5.23 -2.97 8.68
CA ARG A 10 4.15 -3.02 9.65
C ARG A 10 3.39 -4.33 9.46
N LEU A 11 3.17 -5.03 10.56
CA LEU A 11 2.30 -6.21 10.59
C LEU A 11 0.87 -5.84 10.99
N HIS A 12 -0.04 -6.79 10.78
CA HIS A 12 -1.37 -6.73 11.35
C HIS A 12 -1.26 -6.59 12.88
N PRO A 13 -2.10 -5.77 13.56
CA PRO A 13 -2.02 -5.58 15.01
C PRO A 13 -2.09 -6.86 15.86
N HIS A 14 -2.64 -7.94 15.31
CA HIS A 14 -2.75 -9.26 15.95
C HIS A 14 -1.57 -10.19 15.66
N ILE A 15 -0.54 -9.74 14.95
CA ILE A 15 0.65 -10.51 14.63
C ILE A 15 1.86 -9.78 15.19
N GLU A 16 2.63 -10.45 16.05
CA GLU A 16 3.89 -9.89 16.52
C GLU A 16 5.04 -10.33 15.63
N PHE A 17 6.01 -9.43 15.42
CA PHE A 17 7.20 -9.76 14.63
C PHE A 17 8.02 -10.91 15.24
N LYS A 18 8.01 -11.06 16.58
CA LYS A 18 8.70 -12.16 17.27
C LYS A 18 8.22 -13.54 16.77
N ASP A 19 6.93 -13.66 16.47
CA ASP A 19 6.32 -14.93 16.02
C ASP A 19 6.84 -15.31 14.62
N ILE A 20 7.08 -14.30 13.78
CA ILE A 20 7.65 -14.47 12.43
C ILE A 20 9.17 -14.74 12.52
N PHE A 21 9.90 -13.98 13.34
CA PHE A 21 11.35 -14.12 13.51
C PHE A 21 11.76 -15.51 14.00
N ASN A 22 11.00 -16.06 14.94
CA ASN A 22 11.26 -17.37 15.51
C ASN A 22 11.01 -18.50 14.49
N LYS A 23 10.07 -18.30 13.57
CA LYS A 23 9.67 -19.31 12.60
C LYS A 23 10.58 -19.38 11.37
N TYR A 24 11.14 -18.24 10.93
CA TYR A 24 11.93 -18.20 9.70
C TYR A 24 13.30 -17.56 9.91
N ASN A 25 14.35 -18.37 9.67
CA ASN A 25 15.75 -17.99 9.92
C ASN A 25 16.19 -16.74 9.12
N ILE A 26 15.56 -16.48 7.98
CA ILE A 26 15.83 -15.32 7.11
C ILE A 26 15.60 -13.97 7.81
N PHE A 27 14.75 -13.94 8.84
CA PHE A 27 14.43 -12.70 9.53
C PHE A 27 15.31 -12.46 10.77
N LYS A 28 16.10 -13.44 11.24
CA LYS A 28 16.96 -13.26 12.43
C LYS A 28 17.98 -12.13 12.30
N LYS A 29 18.37 -11.79 11.06
CA LYS A 29 19.24 -10.66 10.77
C LYS A 29 18.65 -9.86 9.61
N LEU A 30 17.92 -8.81 9.94
CA LEU A 30 17.39 -7.89 8.93
C LEU A 30 18.50 -6.98 8.37
N PRO A 31 18.41 -6.62 7.08
CA PRO A 31 19.14 -5.50 6.51
C PRO A 31 18.95 -4.20 7.30
N LYS A 32 19.99 -3.36 7.34
CA LYS A 32 19.97 -2.06 8.05
C LYS A 32 18.90 -1.09 7.55
N ASN A 33 18.47 -1.25 6.30
CA ASN A 33 17.47 -0.40 5.66
C ASN A 33 16.03 -0.92 5.85
N ILE A 34 15.80 -1.90 6.73
CA ILE A 34 14.45 -2.35 7.12
C ILE A 34 14.17 -1.92 8.56
N ILE A 35 13.09 -1.15 8.73
CA ILE A 35 12.60 -0.70 10.02
C ILE A 35 11.29 -1.42 10.33
N ILE A 36 11.28 -2.13 11.46
CA ILE A 36 10.07 -2.69 12.03
C ILE A 36 9.33 -1.60 12.81
N SER A 37 8.18 -1.16 12.30
CA SER A 37 7.43 -0.07 12.94
C SER A 37 6.51 -0.57 14.05
N ASN A 38 6.68 -0.02 15.24
CA ASN A 38 5.77 -0.12 16.38
C ASN A 38 5.00 1.21 16.63
N LYS A 39 5.07 2.17 15.70
CA LYS A 39 4.41 3.47 15.82
C LYS A 39 2.91 3.36 15.50
N SER A 40 2.19 4.48 15.43
CA SER A 40 0.83 4.47 14.89
C SER A 40 0.85 4.33 13.37
N PHE A 41 -0.24 3.83 12.78
CA PHE A 41 -0.36 3.73 11.33
C PHE A 41 -0.22 5.12 10.67
N ASP A 42 -0.90 6.14 11.20
CA ASP A 42 -0.80 7.52 10.73
C ASP A 42 0.63 8.09 10.78
N TYR A 43 1.43 7.70 11.77
CA TYR A 43 2.83 8.11 11.84
C TYR A 43 3.64 7.56 10.65
N ASP A 44 3.44 6.28 10.32
CA ASP A 44 4.09 5.68 9.15
C ASP A 44 3.58 6.29 7.85
N LEU A 45 2.28 6.59 7.75
CA LEU A 45 1.70 7.24 6.59
C LEU A 45 2.25 8.66 6.36
N LYS A 46 2.71 9.37 7.40
CA LYS A 46 3.27 10.72 7.23
C LYS A 46 4.74 10.73 6.82
N ARG A 47 5.48 9.65 7.08
CA ARG A 47 6.95 9.59 6.86
C ARG A 47 7.36 8.79 5.63
N CYS A 48 6.44 8.05 5.02
CA CYS A 48 6.70 7.24 3.83
C CYS A 48 6.22 7.95 2.57
N ASP A 49 6.90 7.71 1.44
CA ASP A 49 6.51 8.23 0.12
C ASP A 49 5.67 7.24 -0.71
N TRP A 50 5.88 5.94 -0.46
CA TRP A 50 5.29 4.84 -1.21
C TRP A 50 4.61 3.84 -0.30
N THR A 51 3.70 3.04 -0.85
CA THR A 51 3.09 1.90 -0.15
C THR A 51 3.12 0.67 -1.04
N LEU A 52 3.84 -0.37 -0.63
CA LEU A 52 3.81 -1.67 -1.26
C LEU A 52 2.66 -2.51 -0.67
N TYR A 53 1.78 -3.06 -1.49
CA TYR A 53 0.60 -3.79 -1.02
C TYR A 53 0.15 -4.91 -1.96
N ARG A 54 -0.76 -5.75 -1.46
CA ARG A 54 -1.54 -6.74 -2.22
C ARG A 54 -3.05 -6.56 -2.01
N GLY A 55 -3.63 -7.31 -1.07
CA GLY A 55 -5.05 -7.27 -0.75
C GLY A 55 -5.27 -6.68 0.64
N THR A 56 -5.26 -5.36 0.75
CA THR A 56 -5.54 -4.69 2.02
C THR A 56 -6.23 -3.36 1.75
N THR A 57 -7.24 -3.04 2.55
CA THR A 57 -7.90 -1.74 2.53
C THR A 57 -7.03 -0.64 3.16
N ALA A 58 -5.97 -0.98 3.89
CA ALA A 58 -5.02 -0.01 4.45
C ALA A 58 -4.39 0.88 3.37
N VAL A 59 -4.21 0.37 2.15
CA VAL A 59 -3.69 1.14 1.01
C VAL A 59 -4.58 2.34 0.65
N ILE A 60 -5.88 2.27 0.93
CA ILE A 60 -6.83 3.36 0.68
C ILE A 60 -6.43 4.57 1.53
N GLN A 61 -6.16 4.34 2.81
CA GLN A 61 -5.67 5.39 3.71
C GLN A 61 -4.30 5.91 3.28
N SER A 62 -3.37 5.03 2.86
CA SER A 62 -2.08 5.46 2.31
C SER A 62 -2.24 6.44 1.15
N VAL A 63 -3.13 6.15 0.19
CA VAL A 63 -3.41 7.05 -0.94
C VAL A 63 -4.02 8.37 -0.46
N LEU A 64 -4.89 8.34 0.56
CA LEU A 64 -5.46 9.56 1.16
C LEU A 64 -4.37 10.47 1.77
N TYR A 65 -3.39 9.88 2.46
CA TYR A 65 -2.19 10.59 2.94
C TYR A 65 -1.24 11.01 1.81
N GLY A 66 -1.50 10.53 0.59
CA GLY A 66 -0.83 10.97 -0.62
C GLY A 66 0.36 10.11 -1.02
N LEU A 67 0.50 8.93 -0.41
CA LEU A 67 1.51 7.96 -0.77
C LEU A 67 1.18 7.35 -2.12
N ARG A 68 2.22 6.98 -2.85
CA ARG A 68 2.06 6.35 -4.14
C ARG A 68 2.02 4.82 -3.99
N PRO A 69 0.94 4.16 -4.42
CA PRO A 69 0.78 2.73 -4.20
C PRO A 69 1.51 1.91 -5.27
N ILE A 70 2.18 0.84 -4.83
CA ILE A 70 2.83 -0.19 -5.63
C ILE A 70 2.09 -1.51 -5.34
N TYR A 71 1.33 -2.00 -6.31
CA TYR A 71 0.66 -3.29 -6.20
C TYR A 71 1.62 -4.40 -6.61
N PHE A 72 1.86 -5.36 -5.72
CA PHE A 72 2.68 -6.53 -6.00
C PHE A 72 1.83 -7.67 -6.57
N LYS A 73 1.89 -7.86 -7.89
CA LYS A 73 1.12 -8.86 -8.62
C LYS A 73 1.83 -10.21 -8.60
N ILE A 74 1.11 -11.27 -8.25
CA ILE A 74 1.58 -12.65 -8.39
C ILE A 74 0.94 -13.25 -9.65
N ASN A 75 1.77 -13.77 -10.55
CA ASN A 75 1.28 -14.42 -11.77
C ASN A 75 0.57 -15.74 -11.42
N GLY A 76 -0.56 -16.00 -12.10
CA GLY A 76 -1.37 -17.19 -11.86
C GLY A 76 -2.39 -17.06 -10.73
N GLU A 77 -2.37 -15.94 -9.98
CA GLU A 77 -3.37 -15.66 -8.96
C GLU A 77 -4.42 -14.66 -9.45
N LEU A 78 -5.66 -14.80 -8.95
CA LEU A 78 -6.70 -13.80 -9.15
C LEU A 78 -6.25 -12.49 -8.49
N PRO A 79 -6.25 -11.35 -9.21
CA PRO A 79 -5.86 -10.08 -8.61
C PRO A 79 -6.81 -9.68 -7.48
N ILE A 80 -6.26 -9.45 -6.29
CA ILE A 80 -6.98 -8.94 -5.10
C ILE A 80 -6.72 -7.44 -4.89
N ASP A 81 -6.42 -6.74 -5.97
CA ASP A 81 -6.05 -5.34 -5.95
C ASP A 81 -7.23 -4.44 -5.57
N THR A 82 -7.19 -3.91 -4.35
CA THR A 82 -8.20 -2.98 -3.84
C THR A 82 -8.30 -1.68 -4.64
N LEU A 83 -7.26 -1.31 -5.39
CA LEU A 83 -7.18 -0.11 -6.22
C LEU A 83 -7.18 -0.42 -7.72
N PHE A 84 -7.82 -1.53 -8.14
CA PHE A 84 -7.80 -1.97 -9.54
C PHE A 84 -8.26 -0.89 -10.54
N GLU A 85 -9.16 0.02 -10.16
CA GLU A 85 -9.65 1.12 -10.99
C GLU A 85 -8.64 2.27 -11.16
N ILE A 86 -7.67 2.41 -10.25
CA ILE A 86 -6.65 3.46 -10.34
C ILE A 86 -5.55 3.01 -11.32
N LYS A 87 -5.49 3.63 -12.50
CA LYS A 87 -4.51 3.28 -13.56
C LYS A 87 -3.30 4.20 -13.67
N LYS A 88 -3.38 5.46 -13.22
CA LYS A 88 -2.34 6.49 -13.47
C LYS A 88 -1.47 6.81 -12.25
N TRP A 89 -2.03 6.76 -11.05
CA TRP A 89 -1.31 7.02 -9.81
C TRP A 89 -0.61 5.77 -9.27
N LYS A 90 -1.27 4.62 -9.33
CA LYS A 90 -0.76 3.32 -8.90
C LYS A 90 0.25 2.77 -9.90
N VAL A 91 1.24 2.03 -9.41
CA VAL A 91 2.15 1.22 -10.23
C VAL A 91 1.94 -0.25 -9.87
N GLU A 92 2.09 -1.14 -10.84
CA GLU A 92 2.05 -2.59 -10.64
C GLU A 92 3.45 -3.16 -10.90
N VAL A 93 3.87 -4.12 -10.09
CA VAL A 93 5.13 -4.86 -10.24
C VAL A 93 4.86 -6.34 -10.12
N ILE A 94 5.63 -7.16 -10.82
CA ILE A 94 5.56 -8.62 -10.70
C ILE A 94 6.80 -9.16 -9.98
N LYS A 95 7.94 -8.49 -10.13
CA LYS A 95 9.20 -8.88 -9.52
C LYS A 95 9.74 -7.82 -8.55
N PRO A 96 10.40 -8.22 -7.45
CA PRO A 96 10.97 -7.28 -6.50
C PRO A 96 11.96 -6.29 -7.13
N GLU A 97 12.66 -6.68 -8.19
CA GLU A 97 13.68 -5.83 -8.83
C GLU A 97 13.10 -4.64 -9.59
N GLU A 98 11.80 -4.66 -9.88
CA GLU A 98 11.09 -3.55 -10.49
C GLU A 98 10.87 -2.39 -9.51
N ILE A 99 10.75 -2.70 -8.21
CA ILE A 99 10.48 -1.72 -7.15
C ILE A 99 11.59 -0.66 -7.11
N SER A 100 12.86 -1.09 -7.12
CA SER A 100 13.99 -0.17 -7.09
C SER A 100 14.07 0.69 -8.33
N LYS A 101 13.71 0.16 -9.51
CA LYS A 101 13.68 0.94 -10.75
C LYS A 101 12.66 2.06 -10.66
N ILE A 102 11.48 1.76 -10.11
CA ILE A 102 10.40 2.73 -9.93
C ILE A 102 10.78 3.82 -8.95
N ILE A 103 11.41 3.46 -7.82
CA ILE A 103 11.77 4.42 -6.76
C ILE A 103 12.98 5.27 -7.17
N ASN A 104 13.99 4.68 -7.82
CA ASN A 104 15.21 5.40 -8.23
C ASN A 104 14.99 6.32 -9.43
N HIS A 105 14.01 6.02 -10.29
CA HIS A 105 13.52 7.01 -11.23
C HIS A 105 12.81 8.10 -10.44
N LYS A 106 13.56 9.13 -10.00
CA LYS A 106 13.03 10.39 -9.47
C LYS A 106 11.88 10.81 -10.37
N GLN A 107 10.66 10.55 -9.93
CA GLN A 107 9.48 11.04 -10.62
C GLN A 107 9.41 12.51 -10.27
N LEU A 108 10.16 13.29 -11.05
CA LEU A 108 10.14 14.73 -11.07
C LEU A 108 8.70 15.18 -10.89
N GLN A 109 8.48 16.08 -9.94
CA GLN A 109 7.19 16.69 -9.60
C GLN A 109 6.58 17.35 -10.86
N ASN A 110 6.01 16.53 -11.72
CA ASN A 110 5.37 16.96 -12.94
C ASN A 110 3.93 17.32 -12.57
N LYS A 111 3.41 18.44 -13.08
CA LYS A 111 2.01 18.85 -12.87
C LYS A 111 1.02 17.71 -13.13
N LYS A 112 1.32 16.81 -14.08
CA LYS A 112 0.54 15.58 -14.36
C LYS A 112 0.47 14.64 -13.15
N LEU A 113 1.57 14.45 -12.44
CA LEU A 113 1.67 13.53 -11.29
C LEU A 113 0.78 14.01 -10.12
N ASN A 114 0.75 15.33 -9.88
CA ASN A 114 -0.16 15.94 -8.90
C ASN A 114 -1.64 15.74 -9.27
N SER A 115 -1.99 15.84 -10.56
CA SER A 115 -3.36 15.57 -11.02
C SER A 115 -3.78 14.12 -10.79
N TYR A 116 -2.86 13.16 -11.02
CA TYR A 116 -3.10 11.74 -10.79
C TYR A 116 -3.26 11.42 -9.32
N LYS A 117 -2.41 12.02 -8.46
CA LYS A 117 -2.54 11.95 -7.00
C LYS A 117 -3.93 12.40 -6.54
N LYS A 118 -4.36 13.59 -7.00
CA LYS A 118 -5.67 14.15 -6.62
C LYS A 118 -6.83 13.27 -7.10
N SER A 119 -6.75 12.74 -8.32
CA SER A 119 -7.75 11.81 -8.85
C SER A 119 -7.83 10.52 -8.01
N ALA A 120 -6.69 9.95 -7.63
CA ALA A 120 -6.63 8.76 -6.79
C ALA A 120 -7.16 9.02 -5.38
N GLN A 121 -6.83 10.16 -4.78
CA GLN A 121 -7.39 10.58 -3.50
C GLN A 121 -8.91 10.73 -3.56
N ASN A 122 -9.45 11.32 -4.64
CA ASN A 122 -10.90 11.44 -4.81
C ASN A 122 -11.58 10.07 -4.91
N TYR A 123 -11.01 9.14 -5.68
CA TYR A 123 -11.47 7.76 -5.75
C TYR A 123 -11.49 7.10 -4.36
N CYS A 124 -10.40 7.20 -3.60
CA CYS A 124 -10.31 6.65 -2.26
C CYS A 124 -11.29 7.30 -1.28
N LYS A 125 -11.57 8.60 -1.41
CA LYS A 125 -12.59 9.30 -0.61
C LYS A 125 -14.01 8.80 -0.91
N SER A 126 -14.30 8.42 -2.15
CA SER A 126 -15.62 7.86 -2.52
C SER A 126 -15.76 6.38 -2.20
N TYR A 127 -14.65 5.64 -2.03
CA TYR A 127 -14.66 4.19 -1.81
C TYR A 127 -15.59 3.75 -0.67
N PHE A 128 -15.57 4.46 0.46
CA PHE A 128 -16.44 4.16 1.61
C PHE A 128 -17.78 4.92 1.60
N LYS A 129 -18.01 5.83 0.64
CA LYS A 129 -19.25 6.62 0.57
C LYS A 129 -20.39 5.88 -0.11
N ASN A 130 -20.08 4.89 -0.95
CA ASN A 130 -21.07 4.14 -1.72
C ASN A 130 -21.77 3.06 -0.87
N PHE A 131 -22.25 3.42 0.31
CA PHE A 131 -23.12 2.55 1.09
C PHE A 131 -24.46 2.40 0.34
N ASN A 132 -24.78 1.18 -0.08
CA ASN A 132 -25.98 0.92 -0.87
C ASN A 132 -27.23 0.89 0.04
N LEU A 133 -27.73 2.08 0.35
CA LEU A 133 -28.92 2.29 1.18
C LEU A 133 -30.15 1.57 0.64
N ILE A 134 -30.29 1.43 -0.68
CA ILE A 134 -31.45 0.78 -1.32
C ILE A 134 -31.49 -0.70 -0.96
N ASN A 135 -30.37 -1.40 -1.13
CA ASN A 135 -30.28 -2.81 -0.77
C ASN A 135 -30.34 -3.00 0.75
N PHE A 136 -29.77 -2.09 1.53
CA PHE A 136 -29.85 -2.16 2.99
C PHE A 136 -31.29 -1.99 3.51
N LYS A 137 -32.06 -1.07 2.93
CA LYS A 137 -33.49 -0.90 3.25
C LYS A 137 -34.31 -2.16 2.98
N LYS A 138 -33.98 -2.92 1.93
CA LYS A 138 -34.67 -4.20 1.63
C LYS A 138 -34.42 -5.27 2.70
N ILE A 139 -33.25 -5.24 3.36
CA ILE A 139 -32.91 -6.17 4.45
C ILE A 139 -33.58 -5.76 5.76
N ILE A 140 -33.70 -4.45 6.04
CA ILE A 140 -34.38 -3.97 7.26
C ILE A 140 -35.88 -4.22 7.20
N ASN A 141 -36.47 -4.11 6.02
CA ASN A 141 -37.93 -4.23 5.82
C ASN A 141 -38.39 -5.65 5.46
N SER A 142 -37.49 -6.64 5.50
CA SER A 142 -37.79 -8.07 5.37
C SER A 142 -37.88 -8.72 6.73
#